data_AF-A0A8H7ABE2-F1
#
_entry.id   AF-A0A8H7ABE2-F1
#
_cell.length_a   1.000
_cell.length_b   1.000
_cell.length_c   1.000
_cell.angle_alpha   90.00
_cell.angle_beta   90.00
_cell.angle_gamma   90.00
#
_symmetry.space_group_name_H-M   'P 1'
#
loop_
_entity.id
_entity.type
_entity.pdbx_description
1 polymer ?
#
loop_
_entity_poly.entity_id
_entity_poly.type
_entity_poly.pdbx_seq_one_letter_code
_entity_poly.pdbx_strand_id
1 'polypeptide(L)'
;MGPDFYAENGNELYDLLHGMEADIGNMLNFILPDWVPHPAALRLKEKKDRVGAIFSERLKERETHPEDWVEANEHISYTLNDHATAHLKDFYAAHHTLLMFAAHTSTVASISWTILELIKSPARFNSLRQDLLQDSNRQSSPHLQAFLKETGRCYSGISMLRLARQTIDVPTTDITIPMPPLYLYLLISLTMTLTFILTPINGSPSAG
;
A
#
# COMPACT_ATOMS: atom_id res chain seq x y z
N MET A 1 -8.03 4.23 7.83
CA MET A 1 -7.76 4.49 9.25
C MET A 1 -8.60 5.67 9.67
N GLY A 2 -9.20 5.57 10.86
CA GLY A 2 -10.02 6.63 11.44
C GLY A 2 -9.20 7.75 12.06
N PRO A 3 -9.86 8.83 12.50
CA PRO A 3 -9.23 9.98 13.13
C PRO A 3 -8.49 9.65 14.45
N ASP A 4 -8.93 8.63 15.18
CA ASP A 4 -8.29 8.08 16.39
C ASP A 4 -6.83 7.68 16.18
N PHE A 5 -6.53 7.01 15.06
CA PHE A 5 -5.17 6.61 14.73
C PHE A 5 -4.23 7.81 14.55
N TYR A 6 -4.74 8.89 13.95
CA TYR A 6 -3.94 10.07 13.65
C TYR A 6 -3.81 10.99 14.86
N ALA A 7 -4.87 11.14 15.66
CA ALA A 7 -4.86 11.98 16.85
C ALA A 7 -3.86 11.47 17.90
N GLU A 8 -3.84 10.16 18.15
CA GLU A 8 -3.06 9.56 19.22
C GLU A 8 -1.70 9.03 18.75
N ASN A 9 -1.61 8.47 17.54
CA ASN A 9 -0.39 7.82 17.03
C ASN A 9 0.15 8.42 15.73
N GLY A 10 -0.33 9.57 15.27
CA GLY A 10 0.03 10.10 13.93
C GLY A 10 1.54 10.21 13.70
N ASN A 11 2.27 10.79 14.65
CA ASN A 11 3.74 10.93 14.55
C ASN A 11 4.45 9.56 14.63
N GLU A 12 4.00 8.69 15.53
CA GLU A 12 4.59 7.36 15.70
C GLU A 12 4.38 6.50 14.43
N LEU A 13 3.16 6.51 13.87
CA LEU A 13 2.85 5.82 12.62
C LEU A 13 3.69 6.36 11.47
N TYR A 14 3.91 7.68 11.40
CA TYR A 14 4.80 8.27 10.40
C TYR A 14 6.23 7.72 10.51
N ASP A 15 6.83 7.75 11.71
CA ASP A 15 8.19 7.26 11.94
C ASP A 15 8.32 5.76 11.64
N LEU A 16 7.31 4.98 12.03
CA LEU A 16 7.24 3.54 11.74
C LEU A 16 7.20 3.29 10.24
N LEU A 17 6.30 3.95 9.51
CA LEU A 17 6.15 3.75 8.06
C LEU A 17 7.39 4.21 7.30
N HIS A 18 7.95 5.36 7.66
CA HIS A 18 9.17 5.87 7.04
C HIS A 18 10.34 4.92 7.27
N GLY A 19 10.51 4.42 8.50
CA GLY A 19 11.52 3.43 8.81
C GLY A 19 11.31 2.08 8.11
N MET A 20 10.06 1.67 7.94
CA MET A 20 9.71 0.47 7.18
C MET A 20 10.05 0.63 5.69
N GLU A 21 9.79 1.80 5.09
CA GLU A 21 10.14 2.09 3.69
C GLU A 21 11.64 1.89 3.42
N ALA A 22 12.48 2.46 4.30
CA ALA A 22 13.93 2.35 4.21
C ALA A 22 14.43 0.89 4.32
N ASP A 23 13.80 0.09 5.18
CA ASP A 23 14.15 -1.32 5.34
C ASP A 23 13.60 -2.17 4.18
N ILE A 24 12.39 -1.92 3.66
CA ILE A 24 11.80 -2.63 2.51
C ILE A 24 12.68 -2.47 1.25
N GLY A 25 13.20 -1.26 1.01
CA GLY A 25 14.10 -0.98 -0.11
C GLY A 25 15.48 -1.64 0.00
N ASN A 26 15.80 -2.33 1.09
CA ASN A 26 17.09 -2.97 1.28
C ASN A 26 17.24 -4.18 0.36
N MET A 27 18.30 -4.21 -0.47
CA MET A 27 18.58 -5.31 -1.39
C MET A 27 18.63 -6.69 -0.73
N LEU A 28 19.02 -6.77 0.55
CA LEU A 28 19.04 -8.04 1.27
C LEU A 28 17.63 -8.63 1.45
N ASN A 29 16.61 -7.81 1.66
CA ASN A 29 15.21 -8.27 1.72
C ASN A 29 14.71 -8.77 0.36
N PHE A 30 15.33 -8.35 -0.75
CA PHE A 30 14.97 -8.82 -2.08
C PHE A 30 15.66 -10.14 -2.48
N ILE A 31 16.82 -10.43 -1.89
CA ILE A 31 17.66 -11.58 -2.28
C ILE A 31 17.55 -12.71 -1.26
N LEU A 32 17.51 -12.37 0.03
CA LEU A 32 17.46 -13.35 1.10
C LEU A 32 16.01 -13.73 1.40
N PRO A 33 15.74 -15.00 1.70
CA PRO A 33 14.44 -15.41 2.22
C PRO A 33 14.05 -14.69 3.51
N ASP A 34 12.75 -14.47 3.71
CA ASP A 34 12.18 -13.78 4.89
C ASP A 34 12.59 -14.37 6.25
N TRP A 35 12.98 -15.65 6.31
CA TRP A 35 13.39 -16.31 7.54
C TRP A 35 14.87 -16.07 7.91
N VAL A 36 15.66 -15.46 7.03
CA VAL A 36 17.07 -15.17 7.31
C VAL A 36 17.17 -13.90 8.18
N PRO A 37 17.67 -13.99 9.42
CA PRO A 37 17.73 -12.85 10.32
C PRO A 37 18.89 -11.93 9.94
N HIS A 38 18.62 -10.92 9.11
CA HIS A 38 19.56 -9.84 8.84
C HIS A 38 19.05 -8.51 9.44
N PRO A 39 19.93 -7.51 9.66
CA PRO A 39 19.56 -6.32 10.43
C PRO A 39 18.34 -5.56 9.91
N ALA A 40 18.19 -5.43 8.59
CA ALA A 40 17.02 -4.78 8.00
C ALA A 40 15.73 -5.59 8.18
N ALA A 41 15.78 -6.93 8.06
CA ALA A 41 14.62 -7.79 8.32
C ALA A 41 14.17 -7.72 9.78
N LEU A 42 15.11 -7.70 10.74
CA LEU A 42 14.80 -7.59 12.17
C LEU A 42 14.14 -6.23 12.48
N ARG A 43 14.73 -5.13 12.01
CA ARG A 43 14.16 -3.79 12.17
C ARG A 43 12.80 -3.62 11.48
N LEU A 44 12.60 -4.28 10.34
CA LEU A 44 11.32 -4.28 9.63
C LEU A 44 10.26 -5.05 10.44
N LYS A 45 10.64 -6.20 11.02
CA LYS A 45 9.76 -6.98 11.88
C LYS A 45 9.34 -6.19 13.12
N GLU A 46 10.28 -5.56 13.82
CA GLU A 46 9.99 -4.74 15.01
C GLU A 46 8.96 -3.63 14.70
N LYS A 47 9.11 -2.95 13.56
CA LYS A 47 8.16 -1.90 13.15
C LYS A 47 6.79 -2.47 12.79
N LYS A 48 6.74 -3.60 12.06
CA LYS A 48 5.49 -4.31 11.76
C LYS A 48 4.76 -4.72 13.03
N ASP A 49 5.48 -5.29 13.98
CA ASP A 49 4.93 -5.71 15.27
C ASP A 49 4.37 -4.50 16.04
N ARG A 50 5.06 -3.36 16.04
CA ARG A 50 4.55 -2.14 16.67
C ARG A 50 3.31 -1.57 15.97
N VAL A 51 3.25 -1.55 14.64
CA VAL A 51 2.03 -1.16 13.91
C VAL A 51 0.88 -2.12 14.27
N GLY A 52 1.15 -3.42 14.36
CA GLY A 52 0.19 -4.42 14.83
C GLY A 52 -0.35 -4.14 16.22
N ALA A 53 0.52 -3.74 17.15
CA ALA A 53 0.13 -3.37 18.51
C ALA A 53 -0.78 -2.13 18.52
N ILE A 54 -0.43 -1.06 17.78
CA ILE A 54 -1.26 0.16 17.67
C ILE A 54 -2.66 -0.17 17.15
N PHE A 55 -2.76 -0.99 16.09
CA PHE A 55 -4.05 -1.44 15.57
C PHE A 55 -4.86 -2.20 16.63
N SER A 56 -4.21 -3.10 17.36
CA SER A 56 -4.87 -3.88 18.41
C SER A 56 -5.35 -3.01 19.57
N GLU A 57 -4.57 -1.99 19.96
CA GLU A 57 -4.93 -1.01 20.99
C GLU A 57 -6.16 -0.21 20.57
N ARG A 58 -6.13 0.41 19.39
CA ARG A 58 -7.24 1.22 18.87
C ARG A 58 -8.50 0.38 18.64
N LEU A 59 -8.39 -0.81 18.05
CA LEU A 59 -9.56 -1.68 17.85
C LEU A 59 -10.21 -2.08 19.18
N LYS A 60 -9.43 -2.38 20.23
CA LYS A 60 -9.96 -2.67 21.57
C LYS A 60 -10.67 -1.46 22.18
N GLU A 61 -10.14 -0.25 22.00
CA GLU A 61 -10.81 0.96 22.46
C GLU A 61 -12.15 1.18 21.77
N ARG A 62 -12.22 0.91 20.47
CA ARG A 62 -13.49 0.96 19.72
C ARG A 62 -14.51 -0.07 20.22
N GLU A 63 -14.05 -1.25 20.64
CA GLU A 63 -14.92 -2.27 21.26
C GLU A 63 -15.48 -1.80 22.62
N THR A 64 -14.81 -0.87 23.32
CA THR A 64 -15.30 -0.32 24.60
C THR A 64 -16.37 0.77 24.46
N HIS A 65 -16.38 1.50 23.33
CA HIS A 65 -17.33 2.59 23.05
C HIS A 65 -17.88 2.46 21.62
N PRO A 66 -18.61 1.37 21.30
CA PRO A 66 -19.06 1.09 19.94
C PRO A 66 -19.99 2.17 19.36
N GLU A 67 -20.73 2.89 20.20
CA GLU A 67 -21.64 3.97 19.83
C GLU A 67 -20.95 5.13 19.11
N ASP A 68 -19.68 5.40 19.42
CA ASP A 68 -18.90 6.48 18.82
C ASP A 68 -18.53 6.19 17.36
N TRP A 69 -18.63 4.93 16.93
CA TRP A 69 -18.14 4.44 15.64
C TRP A 69 -19.24 4.04 14.66
N VAL A 70 -20.51 4.13 15.06
CA VAL A 70 -21.67 3.74 14.22
C VAL A 70 -21.76 4.60 12.96
N GLU A 71 -21.52 5.90 13.08
CA GLU A 71 -21.56 6.85 11.95
C GLU A 71 -20.18 7.13 11.34
N ALA A 72 -19.14 6.43 11.79
CA ALA A 72 -17.79 6.64 11.29
C ALA A 72 -17.67 6.21 9.83
N ASN A 73 -17.55 7.19 8.94
CA ASN A 73 -17.38 6.97 7.50
C ASN A 73 -15.90 6.75 7.13
N GLU A 74 -15.30 5.69 7.68
CA GLU A 74 -13.92 5.34 7.40
C GLU A 74 -13.76 3.83 7.17
N HIS A 75 -12.65 3.46 6.52
CA HIS A 75 -12.47 2.11 5.97
C HIS A 75 -12.47 0.99 7.03
N ILE A 76 -11.96 1.24 8.24
CA ILE A 76 -11.98 0.26 9.33
C ILE A 76 -13.42 0.01 9.76
N SER A 77 -14.20 1.05 10.08
CA SER A 77 -15.62 0.92 10.42
C SER A 77 -16.43 0.25 9.32
N TYR A 78 -16.17 0.60 8.04
CA TYR A 78 -16.82 -0.07 6.90
C TYR A 78 -16.55 -1.58 6.89
N THR A 79 -15.30 -2.00 7.07
CA THR A 79 -14.90 -3.41 7.03
C THR A 79 -15.25 -4.17 8.32
N LEU A 80 -15.30 -3.51 9.48
CA LEU A 80 -15.78 -4.12 10.73
C LEU A 80 -17.29 -4.39 10.70
N ASN A 81 -18.06 -3.53 10.04
CA ASN A 81 -19.52 -3.64 9.97
C ASN A 81 -20.01 -4.55 8.84
N ASP A 82 -19.15 -4.88 7.87
CA ASP A 82 -19.48 -5.78 6.78
C ASP A 82 -19.24 -7.25 7.16
N HIS A 83 -20.29 -8.07 7.05
CA HIS A 83 -20.23 -9.50 7.40
C HIS A 83 -19.18 -10.27 6.58
N ALA A 84 -18.90 -9.85 5.35
CA ALA A 84 -17.91 -10.52 4.51
C ALA A 84 -16.46 -10.25 4.95
N THR A 85 -16.20 -9.18 5.71
CA THR A 85 -14.84 -8.74 6.06
C THR A 85 -14.57 -8.66 7.56
N ALA A 86 -15.59 -8.59 8.41
CA ALA A 86 -15.45 -8.44 9.86
C ALA A 86 -14.55 -9.50 10.54
N HIS A 87 -14.59 -10.74 10.05
CA HIS A 87 -13.77 -11.85 10.58
C HIS A 87 -12.26 -11.69 10.29
N LEU A 88 -11.88 -10.74 9.43
CA LEU A 88 -10.48 -10.48 9.08
C LEU A 88 -9.82 -9.44 9.99
N LYS A 89 -10.46 -9.03 11.10
CA LYS A 89 -9.98 -7.98 12.00
C LYS A 89 -8.52 -8.17 12.45
N ASP A 90 -8.10 -9.42 12.67
CA ASP A 90 -6.73 -9.76 13.10
C ASP A 90 -5.67 -9.47 12.03
N PHE A 91 -6.08 -9.34 10.76
CA PHE A 91 -5.22 -8.99 9.63
C PHE A 91 -5.23 -7.49 9.30
N TYR A 92 -6.01 -6.67 10.02
CA TYR A 92 -6.21 -5.28 9.64
C TYR A 92 -4.95 -4.45 9.71
N ALA A 93 -4.07 -4.72 10.67
CA ALA A 93 -2.78 -4.05 10.74
C ALA A 93 -1.97 -4.27 9.45
N ALA A 94 -1.82 -5.52 9.02
CA ALA A 94 -1.09 -5.86 7.80
C ALA A 94 -1.79 -5.27 6.55
N HIS A 95 -3.12 -5.42 6.46
CA HIS A 95 -3.92 -4.91 5.35
C HIS A 95 -3.80 -3.39 5.20
N HIS A 96 -3.98 -2.64 6.29
CA HIS A 96 -3.88 -1.20 6.27
C HIS A 96 -2.46 -0.71 6.05
N THR A 97 -1.46 -1.42 6.59
CA THR A 97 -0.06 -1.09 6.29
C THR A 97 0.22 -1.21 4.80
N LEU A 98 -0.24 -2.29 4.16
CA LEU A 98 -0.14 -2.45 2.71
C LEU A 98 -0.85 -1.32 1.96
N LEU A 99 -2.09 -0.98 2.34
CA LEU A 99 -2.84 0.11 1.71
C LEU A 99 -2.12 1.45 1.86
N MET A 100 -1.53 1.74 3.02
CA MET A 100 -0.77 2.96 3.24
C MET A 100 0.44 3.04 2.31
N PHE A 101 1.24 1.98 2.20
CA PHE A 101 2.39 1.96 1.29
C PHE A 101 1.97 2.09 -0.19
N ALA A 102 0.94 1.36 -0.59
CA ALA A 102 0.44 1.38 -1.96
C ALA A 102 -0.11 2.77 -2.32
N ALA A 103 -0.90 3.38 -1.43
CA ALA A 103 -1.49 4.70 -1.65
C ALA A 103 -0.41 5.80 -1.59
N HIS A 104 0.50 5.74 -0.63
CA HIS A 104 1.55 6.74 -0.45
C HIS A 104 2.47 6.82 -1.67
N THR A 105 3.07 5.70 -2.07
CA THR A 105 4.06 5.66 -3.17
C THR A 105 3.45 6.06 -4.50
N SER A 106 2.23 5.60 -4.82
CA SER A 106 1.56 5.93 -6.07
C SER A 106 1.03 7.37 -6.11
N THR A 107 0.41 7.85 -5.03
CA THR A 107 -0.20 9.18 -4.98
C THR A 107 0.86 10.27 -4.95
N VAL A 108 1.90 10.13 -4.13
CA VAL A 108 3.00 11.11 -4.06
C VAL A 108 3.69 11.21 -5.41
N ALA A 109 4.03 10.08 -6.05
CA ALA A 109 4.65 10.10 -7.38
C ALA A 109 3.76 10.80 -8.41
N SER A 110 2.46 10.48 -8.46
CA SER A 110 1.52 11.10 -9.39
C SER A 110 1.43 12.62 -9.18
N ILE A 111 1.34 13.08 -7.94
CA ILE A 111 1.29 14.52 -7.60
C ILE A 111 2.60 15.20 -8.00
N SER A 112 3.75 14.62 -7.64
CA SER A 112 5.06 15.20 -7.95
C SER A 112 5.28 15.36 -9.45
N TRP A 113 4.99 14.33 -10.26
CA TRP A 113 5.10 14.42 -11.72
C TRP A 113 4.12 15.42 -12.31
N THR A 114 2.90 15.49 -11.79
CA THR A 114 1.88 16.44 -12.25
C THR A 114 2.36 17.88 -12.02
N ILE A 115 2.86 18.19 -10.81
CA ILE A 115 3.39 19.52 -10.48
C ILE A 115 4.57 19.86 -11.37
N LEU A 116 5.49 18.91 -11.59
CA LEU A 116 6.68 19.11 -12.41
C LEU A 116 6.32 19.42 -13.88
N GLU A 117 5.35 18.72 -14.46
CA GLU A 117 4.87 19.00 -15.82
C GLU A 117 4.14 20.35 -15.94
N LEU A 118 3.41 20.75 -14.90
CA LEU A 118 2.79 22.09 -14.85
C LEU A 118 3.84 23.20 -14.81
N ILE A 119 4.88 23.04 -13.99
CA ILE A 119 5.97 24.04 -13.86
C ILE A 119 6.74 24.19 -15.18
N LYS A 120 7.00 23.09 -15.90
CA LYS A 120 7.68 23.13 -17.20
C LYS A 120 6.89 23.85 -18.29
N SER A 121 5.57 23.95 -18.16
CA SER A 121 4.70 24.53 -19.17
C SER A 121 3.78 25.61 -18.59
N PRO A 122 4.29 26.85 -18.41
CA PRO A 122 3.53 27.97 -17.85
C PRO A 122 2.20 28.24 -18.58
N ALA A 123 2.13 27.99 -19.90
CA ALA A 123 0.90 28.12 -20.67
C ALA A 123 -0.20 27.14 -20.20
N ARG A 124 0.14 25.85 -20.06
CA ARG A 124 -0.76 24.81 -19.54
C ARG A 124 -1.17 25.10 -18.09
N PHE A 125 -0.23 25.51 -17.25
CA PHE A 125 -0.54 25.91 -15.87
C PHE A 125 -1.55 27.06 -15.81
N ASN A 126 -1.35 28.11 -16.61
CA ASN A 126 -2.26 29.24 -16.64
C ASN A 126 -3.65 28.87 -17.15
N SER A 127 -3.74 28.03 -18.18
CA SER A 127 -5.02 27.54 -18.71
C SER A 127 -5.75 26.70 -17.67
N LEU A 128 -5.08 25.74 -17.03
CA LEU A 128 -5.67 24.94 -15.95
C LEU A 128 -6.13 25.83 -14.78
N ARG A 129 -5.33 26.83 -14.41
CA ARG A 129 -5.67 27.80 -13.36
C ARG A 129 -6.92 28.59 -13.71
N GLN A 130 -7.06 29.06 -14.94
CA GLN A 130 -8.26 29.78 -15.40
C GLN A 130 -9.50 28.88 -15.34
N ASP A 131 -9.40 27.66 -15.84
CA ASP A 131 -10.49 26.69 -15.82
C ASP A 131 -10.95 26.39 -14.38
N LEU A 132 -10.03 26.16 -13.46
CA LEU A 132 -10.34 25.89 -12.05
C LEU A 132 -10.90 27.10 -11.28
N LEU A 133 -10.66 28.32 -11.77
CA LEU A 133 -11.26 29.54 -11.21
C LEU A 133 -12.69 29.76 -11.72
N GLN A 134 -13.01 29.29 -12.92
CA GLN A 134 -14.33 29.41 -13.53
C GLN A 134 -15.29 28.29 -13.11
N ASP A 135 -14.76 27.11 -12.77
CA ASP A 135 -15.56 25.94 -12.40
C ASP A 135 -15.91 25.93 -10.90
N SER A 136 -17.19 25.76 -10.58
CA SER A 136 -17.67 25.63 -9.20
C SER A 136 -17.32 24.26 -8.60
N ASN A 137 -17.15 23.23 -9.44
CA ASN A 137 -16.74 21.89 -9.00
C ASN A 137 -15.35 21.52 -9.53
N ARG A 138 -14.33 22.06 -8.86
CA ARG A 138 -12.91 21.84 -9.19
C ARG A 138 -12.52 20.36 -9.23
N GLN A 139 -13.15 19.50 -8.43
CA GLN A 139 -12.83 18.06 -8.37
C GLN A 139 -13.29 17.31 -9.62
N SER A 140 -14.35 17.79 -10.29
CA SER A 140 -14.86 17.22 -11.53
C SER A 140 -14.30 17.88 -12.79
N SER A 141 -13.33 18.80 -12.67
CA SER A 141 -12.78 19.53 -13.82
C SER A 141 -12.23 18.56 -14.87
N PRO A 142 -12.80 18.53 -16.10
CA PRO A 142 -12.33 17.63 -17.15
C PRO A 142 -10.88 17.91 -17.55
N HIS A 143 -10.45 19.17 -17.47
CA HIS A 143 -9.09 19.57 -17.80
C HIS A 143 -8.09 19.04 -16.76
N LEU A 144 -8.39 19.15 -15.47
CA LEU A 144 -7.58 18.56 -14.42
C LEU A 144 -7.46 17.04 -14.60
N GLN A 145 -8.57 16.37 -14.86
CA GLN A 145 -8.61 14.92 -15.09
C GLN A 145 -7.79 14.51 -16.32
N ALA A 146 -7.87 15.27 -17.42
CA ALA A 146 -7.06 15.03 -18.61
C ALA A 146 -5.55 15.19 -18.30
N PHE A 147 -5.19 16.19 -17.51
CA PHE A 147 -3.80 16.43 -17.12
C PHE A 147 -3.24 15.32 -16.23
N LEU A 148 -4.02 14.85 -15.25
CA LEU A 148 -3.66 13.72 -14.39
C LEU A 148 -3.50 12.43 -15.21
N LYS A 149 -4.42 12.17 -16.16
CA LYS A 149 -4.34 11.00 -17.05
C LYS A 149 -3.10 11.03 -17.93
N GLU A 150 -2.78 12.18 -18.54
CA GLU A 150 -1.60 12.30 -19.40
C GLU A 150 -0.30 12.18 -18.59
N THR A 151 -0.27 12.74 -17.38
CA THR A 151 0.87 12.55 -16.47
C THR A 151 1.03 11.08 -16.11
N GLY A 152 -0.05 10.38 -15.75
CA GLY A 152 -0.01 8.95 -15.45
C GLY A 152 0.41 8.09 -16.64
N ARG A 153 0.06 8.49 -17.87
CA ARG A 153 0.50 7.83 -19.11
C ARG A 153 2.02 7.96 -19.32
N CYS A 154 2.58 9.13 -19.03
CA CYS A 154 4.02 9.41 -19.19
C CYS A 154 4.87 8.86 -18.04
N TYR A 155 4.33 8.85 -16.81
CA TYR A 155 5.06 8.55 -15.58
C TYR A 155 4.35 7.46 -14.77
N SER A 156 4.26 6.25 -15.34
CA SER A 156 3.73 5.11 -14.58
C SER A 156 4.63 4.80 -13.38
N GLY A 157 4.08 4.95 -12.17
CA GLY A 157 4.75 4.56 -10.93
C GLY A 157 4.76 3.06 -10.66
N ILE A 158 4.18 2.25 -11.55
CA ILE A 158 4.01 0.80 -11.34
C ILE A 158 4.58 0.03 -12.53
N SER A 159 5.45 -0.93 -12.21
CA SER A 159 5.85 -2.01 -13.10
C SER A 159 5.45 -3.32 -12.45
N MET A 160 4.60 -4.11 -13.12
CA MET A 160 4.11 -5.37 -12.58
C MET A 160 4.92 -6.53 -13.12
N LEU A 161 5.44 -7.36 -12.22
CA LEU A 161 6.05 -8.63 -12.56
C LEU A 161 5.05 -9.76 -12.29
N ARG A 162 4.91 -10.69 -13.25
CA ARG A 162 4.17 -11.93 -13.07
C ARG A 162 5.07 -13.09 -13.44
N LEU A 163 5.13 -14.09 -12.57
CA LEU A 163 5.81 -15.34 -12.86
C LEU A 163 4.82 -16.33 -13.48
N ALA A 164 5.23 -16.94 -14.59
CA ALA A 164 4.49 -18.05 -15.17
C ALA A 164 4.49 -19.23 -14.20
N ARG A 165 3.29 -19.76 -13.86
CA ARG A 165 3.15 -20.97 -13.04
C ARG A 165 3.18 -22.26 -13.85
N GLN A 166 3.06 -22.13 -15.16
CA GLN A 166 3.09 -23.20 -16.15
C GLN A 166 3.64 -22.62 -17.45
N THR A 167 4.08 -23.49 -18.36
CA THR A 167 4.45 -23.07 -19.70
C THR A 167 3.23 -22.49 -20.43
N ILE A 168 3.37 -21.32 -21.05
CA ILE A 168 2.29 -20.60 -21.74
C ILE A 168 2.72 -20.30 -23.17
N ASP A 169 1.94 -20.74 -24.14
CA ASP A 169 2.09 -20.33 -25.52
C ASP A 169 1.44 -18.97 -25.72
N VAL A 170 2.17 -18.02 -26.30
CA VAL A 170 1.67 -16.67 -26.54
C VAL A 170 0.80 -16.72 -27.81
N PRO A 171 -0.50 -16.36 -27.71
CA PRO A 171 -1.41 -16.44 -28.86
C PRO A 171 -0.85 -15.68 -30.06
N THR A 172 -1.07 -16.23 -31.26
CA THR A 172 -0.66 -15.62 -32.55
C THR A 172 0.84 -15.46 -32.77
N THR A 173 1.68 -16.13 -31.96
CA THR A 173 3.15 -16.10 -32.10
C THR A 173 3.72 -17.50 -31.92
N ASP A 174 4.95 -17.72 -32.41
CA ASP A 174 5.71 -18.95 -32.17
C ASP A 174 6.51 -18.90 -30.84
N ILE A 175 6.08 -18.03 -29.91
CA ILE A 175 6.77 -17.80 -28.63
C ILE A 175 6.09 -18.62 -27.53
N THR A 176 6.88 -19.44 -26.86
CA THR A 176 6.49 -20.17 -25.66
C THR A 176 7.24 -19.62 -24.44
N ILE A 177 6.50 -19.20 -23.41
CA ILE A 177 7.06 -18.75 -22.13
C ILE A 177 7.18 -19.98 -21.22
N PRO A 178 8.40 -20.46 -20.90
CA PRO A 178 8.57 -21.63 -20.06
C PRO A 178 8.24 -21.30 -18.59
N MET A 179 7.86 -22.33 -17.84
CA MET A 179 7.85 -22.22 -16.38
C MET A 179 9.28 -21.90 -15.88
N PRO A 180 9.47 -20.87 -15.04
CA PRO A 180 10.77 -20.56 -14.48
C PRO A 180 11.26 -21.73 -13.62
N PRO A 181 12.57 -21.98 -13.57
CA PRO A 181 13.11 -23.07 -12.78
C PRO A 181 12.76 -22.90 -11.29
N LEU A 182 12.58 -24.02 -10.59
CA LEU A 182 12.01 -24.06 -9.23
C LEU A 182 12.72 -23.13 -8.25
N TYR A 183 14.04 -22.94 -8.39
CA TYR A 183 14.82 -22.03 -7.54
C TYR A 183 14.54 -20.56 -7.81
N LEU A 184 14.26 -20.16 -9.05
CA LEU A 184 13.89 -18.78 -9.39
C LEU A 184 12.44 -18.52 -8.99
N TYR A 185 11.57 -19.53 -9.12
CA TYR A 185 10.22 -19.49 -8.58
C TYR A 185 10.23 -19.42 -7.05
N LEU A 186 11.07 -20.17 -6.34
CA LEU A 186 11.21 -20.09 -4.88
C LEU A 186 11.86 -18.77 -4.45
N LEU A 187 12.89 -18.27 -5.15
CA LEU A 187 13.52 -17.00 -4.82
C LEU A 187 12.50 -15.87 -4.96
N ILE A 188 11.84 -15.76 -6.12
CA ILE A 188 10.91 -14.67 -6.41
C ILE A 188 9.56 -14.90 -5.75
N SER A 189 9.09 -16.12 -5.56
CA SER A 189 7.85 -16.36 -4.80
C SER A 189 8.10 -16.28 -3.29
N LEU A 190 9.32 -16.41 -2.74
CA LEU A 190 9.59 -16.01 -1.35
C LEU A 190 9.85 -14.52 -1.20
N THR A 191 10.40 -13.83 -2.22
CA THR A 191 10.73 -12.40 -2.13
C THR A 191 9.62 -11.49 -2.67
N MET A 192 8.75 -12.00 -3.54
CA MET A 192 7.57 -11.34 -4.13
C MET A 192 6.24 -12.05 -3.84
N THR A 193 6.19 -13.15 -3.06
CA THR A 193 5.04 -13.22 -2.13
C THR A 193 5.26 -12.01 -1.27
N LEU A 194 4.45 -10.99 -1.50
CA LEU A 194 4.42 -9.76 -0.77
C LEU A 194 5.11 -9.92 0.59
N THR A 195 6.15 -9.13 0.85
CA THR A 195 6.61 -8.77 2.19
C THR A 195 5.47 -8.11 3.04
N PHE A 196 4.21 -8.32 2.65
CA PHE A 196 2.94 -7.75 3.06
C PHE A 196 1.75 -8.74 3.09
N ILE A 197 1.85 -10.00 2.60
CA ILE A 197 0.69 -10.92 2.62
C ILE A 197 0.98 -12.12 3.53
N LEU A 198 0.35 -12.08 4.71
CA LEU A 198 -0.08 -13.23 5.51
C LEU A 198 0.96 -13.99 6.34
N THR A 199 1.98 -13.34 6.90
CA THR A 199 2.46 -13.80 8.22
C THR A 199 1.62 -13.13 9.30
N PRO A 200 0.80 -13.89 10.07
CA PRO A 200 0.15 -13.33 11.25
C PRO A 200 1.23 -12.74 12.17
N ILE A 201 1.01 -11.51 12.61
CA ILE A 201 1.82 -10.88 13.66
C ILE A 201 1.50 -11.66 14.94
N ASN A 202 2.30 -12.69 15.23
CA ASN A 202 2.27 -13.56 16.42
C ASN A 202 0.89 -13.82 17.04
N GLY A 203 0.20 -14.86 16.57
CA GLY A 203 -0.61 -15.67 17.47
C GLY A 203 0.31 -16.49 18.36
N SER A 204 0.30 -16.22 19.66
CA SER A 204 0.88 -17.12 20.68
C SER A 204 0.40 -18.55 20.42
N PRO A 205 1.27 -19.58 20.47
CA PRO A 205 0.78 -20.94 20.58
C PRO A 205 0.06 -21.05 21.92
N SER A 206 -1.26 -21.21 21.88
CA SER A 206 -2.02 -21.67 23.05
C SER A 206 -1.49 -23.06 23.39
N ALA A 207 -0.79 -23.17 24.52
CA ALA A 207 -0.64 -24.43 25.19
C ALA A 207 -2.03 -24.87 25.70
N GLY A 208 -2.49 -26.02 25.20
CA GLY A 208 -3.76 -26.65 25.55
C GLY A 208 -3.95 -27.90 24.71
#